data_AF-A0A4Q6BRA3-F1
#
_entry.id   AF-A0A4Q6BRA3-F1
#
_cell.length_a   1.000
_cell.length_b   1.000
_cell.length_c   1.000
_cell.angle_alpha   90.00
_cell.angle_beta   90.00
_cell.angle_gamma   90.00
#
_symmetry.space_group_name_H-M   'P 1'
#
loop_
_entity.id
_entity.type
_entity.pdbx_description
1 polymer ?
#
loop_
_entity_poly.entity_id
_entity_poly.type
_entity_poly.pdbx_seq_one_letter_code
_entity_poly.pdbx_strand_id
1 'polypeptide(L)'
;MSESRSAATAVAAYNFAYLDEQTKRMIRRAILKAIAIPGYQVPFASREMPMPYGWGTGGVQVTASIIGPDDVLKVIDQGADDTTNAVSIRAFFAKVANVATTTHTDEATIIQTRHRIPEAKLTEGQVLVYQVPIPEPLRYLEPRETETRKMHALEEY
;
A
#
# COMPACT_ATOMS: atom_id res chain seq x y z
N MET A 1 52.73 7.99 -1.03
CA MET A 1 51.59 7.70 -0.12
C MET A 1 50.32 7.77 -0.95
N SER A 2 49.76 6.60 -1.27
CA SER A 2 48.54 6.43 -2.05
C SER A 2 47.39 6.28 -1.07
N GLU A 3 46.57 7.31 -0.91
CA GLU A 3 45.32 7.19 -0.15
C GLU A 3 44.25 6.57 -1.05
N SER A 4 43.91 5.33 -0.72
CA SER A 4 42.77 4.60 -1.25
C SER A 4 41.48 5.31 -0.85
N ARG A 5 40.79 5.92 -1.82
CA ARG A 5 39.38 6.28 -1.65
C ARG A 5 38.58 4.98 -1.57
N SER A 6 38.11 4.68 -0.36
CA SER A 6 37.09 3.67 -0.10
C SER A 6 35.90 3.90 -1.05
N ALA A 7 35.62 2.90 -1.87
CA ALA A 7 34.42 2.86 -2.70
C ALA A 7 33.21 2.77 -1.76
N ALA A 8 32.57 3.90 -1.51
CA ALA A 8 31.26 3.93 -0.89
C ALA A 8 30.33 3.06 -1.73
N THR A 9 29.89 1.95 -1.16
CA THR A 9 28.98 0.97 -1.74
C THR A 9 27.79 1.72 -2.34
N ALA A 10 27.66 1.69 -3.67
CA ALA A 10 26.52 2.26 -4.36
C ALA A 10 25.26 1.55 -3.83
N VAL A 11 24.49 2.25 -2.98
CA VAL A 11 23.14 1.81 -2.62
C VAL A 11 22.39 1.72 -3.93
N ALA A 12 21.94 0.52 -4.31
CA ALA A 12 21.17 0.32 -5.52
C ALA A 12 20.07 1.38 -5.59
N ALA A 13 20.12 2.23 -6.62
CA ALA A 13 19.14 3.29 -6.82
C ALA A 13 17.82 2.63 -7.22
N TYR A 14 16.94 2.43 -6.25
CA TYR A 14 15.57 2.00 -6.51
C TYR A 14 14.82 3.11 -7.28
N ASN A 15 13.85 2.74 -8.10
CA ASN A 15 12.92 3.72 -8.64
C ASN A 15 12.18 4.41 -7.47
N PHE A 16 11.68 5.62 -7.69
CA PHE A 16 10.88 6.32 -6.67
C PHE A 16 9.76 5.40 -6.16
N ALA A 17 9.62 5.26 -4.84
CA ALA A 17 8.65 4.35 -4.22
C ALA A 17 8.82 2.88 -4.63
N TYR A 18 10.06 2.45 -4.94
CA TYR A 18 10.50 1.08 -5.22
C TYR A 18 10.01 0.46 -6.55
N LEU A 19 8.71 0.52 -6.83
CA LEU A 19 8.12 -0.10 -8.02
C LEU A 19 8.57 0.56 -9.32
N ASP A 20 8.75 -0.23 -10.38
CA ASP A 20 8.94 0.30 -11.73
C ASP A 20 7.66 0.99 -12.27
N GLU A 21 7.82 1.85 -13.27
CA GLU A 21 6.69 2.62 -13.83
C GLU A 21 5.65 1.77 -14.57
N GLN A 22 6.03 0.60 -15.10
CA GLN A 22 5.08 -0.31 -15.74
C GLN A 22 4.13 -0.91 -14.71
N THR A 23 4.68 -1.37 -13.57
CA THR A 23 3.94 -1.92 -12.45
C THR A 23 3.02 -0.87 -11.85
N LYS A 24 3.52 0.34 -11.56
CA LYS A 24 2.68 1.46 -11.07
C LYS A 24 1.55 1.79 -12.03
N ARG A 25 1.84 1.90 -13.34
CA ARG A 25 0.83 2.18 -14.36
C ARG A 25 -0.25 1.10 -14.42
N MET A 26 0.11 -0.17 -14.23
CA MET A 26 -0.85 -1.26 -14.17
C MET A 26 -1.74 -1.16 -12.93
N ILE A 27 -1.16 -0.92 -11.75
CA ILE A 27 -1.91 -0.74 -10.50
C ILE A 27 -2.83 0.49 -10.60
N ARG A 28 -2.34 1.62 -11.12
CA ARG A 28 -3.16 2.83 -11.35
C ARG A 28 -4.40 2.56 -12.20
N ARG A 29 -4.28 1.75 -13.27
CA ARG A 29 -5.46 1.33 -14.06
C ARG A 29 -6.42 0.46 -13.25
N ALA A 30 -5.92 -0.42 -12.39
CA ALA A 30 -6.76 -1.24 -11.51
C ALA A 30 -7.50 -0.36 -10.48
N ILE A 31 -6.81 0.62 -9.88
CA ILE A 31 -7.40 1.61 -8.96
C ILE A 31 -8.53 2.38 -9.65
N LEU A 32 -8.29 2.90 -10.86
CA LEU A 32 -9.33 3.62 -11.62
C LEU A 32 -10.56 2.76 -11.90
N LYS A 33 -10.37 1.46 -12.21
CA LYS A 33 -11.49 0.51 -12.35
C LYS A 33 -12.22 0.27 -11.03
N ALA A 34 -11.50 0.16 -9.92
CA ALA A 34 -12.09 -0.06 -8.60
C ALA A 34 -12.91 1.16 -8.13
N ILE A 35 -12.46 2.37 -8.47
CA ILE A 35 -13.22 3.61 -8.24
C ILE A 35 -14.50 3.61 -9.09
N ALA A 36 -14.40 3.20 -10.37
CA ALA A 36 -15.54 3.16 -11.28
C ALA A 36 -16.56 2.05 -10.97
N ILE A 37 -16.16 1.01 -10.23
CA ILE A 37 -17.00 -0.13 -9.84
C ILE A 37 -16.86 -0.36 -8.31
N PRO A 38 -17.49 0.48 -7.48
CA PRO A 38 -17.31 0.43 -6.03
C PRO A 38 -17.66 -0.95 -5.46
N GLY A 39 -16.77 -1.50 -4.64
CA GLY A 39 -16.94 -2.82 -3.99
C GLY A 39 -16.52 -4.02 -4.85
N TYR A 40 -16.31 -3.86 -6.16
CA TYR A 40 -15.80 -4.95 -7.01
C TYR A 40 -14.30 -5.19 -6.76
N GLN A 41 -13.95 -6.46 -6.57
CA GLN A 41 -12.58 -6.93 -6.34
C GLN A 41 -11.79 -6.97 -7.65
N VAL A 42 -11.21 -5.83 -8.07
CA VAL A 42 -10.42 -5.75 -9.31
C VAL A 42 -9.11 -6.55 -9.17
N PRO A 43 -8.87 -7.59 -9.99
CA PRO A 43 -7.61 -8.31 -9.96
C PRO A 43 -6.47 -7.45 -10.52
N PHE A 44 -5.31 -7.48 -9.87
CA PHE A 44 -4.07 -6.91 -10.39
C PHE A 44 -2.89 -7.83 -10.12
N ALA A 45 -1.87 -7.78 -10.97
CA ALA A 45 -0.69 -8.63 -10.83
C ALA A 45 0.25 -8.06 -9.77
N SER A 46 0.35 -8.74 -8.62
CA SER A 46 1.31 -8.39 -7.57
C SER A 46 2.74 -8.57 -8.06
N ARG A 47 3.65 -7.75 -7.53
CA ARG A 47 5.10 -7.98 -7.58
C ARG A 47 5.61 -8.46 -6.23
N GLU A 48 6.80 -9.03 -6.26
CA GLU A 48 7.56 -9.29 -5.04
C GLU A 48 7.93 -7.95 -4.38
N MET A 49 7.77 -7.89 -3.07
CA MET A 49 8.09 -6.75 -2.24
C MET A 49 9.15 -7.18 -1.22
N PRO A 50 9.96 -6.26 -0.66
CA PRO A 50 10.96 -6.58 0.35
C PRO A 50 10.33 -6.79 1.74
N MET A 51 9.18 -7.47 1.76
CA MET A 51 8.39 -7.83 2.94
C MET A 51 7.60 -9.10 2.61
N PRO A 52 7.45 -10.06 3.54
CA PRO A 52 6.77 -11.32 3.26
C PRO A 52 5.29 -11.13 2.88
N TYR A 53 4.74 -12.04 2.08
CA TYR A 53 3.29 -12.10 1.85
C TYR A 53 2.54 -12.21 3.20
N GLY A 54 1.40 -11.52 3.31
CA GLY A 54 0.64 -11.40 4.55
C GLY A 54 1.03 -10.19 5.42
N TRP A 55 2.14 -9.51 5.14
CA TRP A 55 2.58 -8.30 5.84
C TRP A 55 2.14 -7.01 5.13
N GLY A 56 0.99 -7.04 4.45
CA GLY A 56 0.40 -5.85 3.84
C GLY A 56 0.96 -5.45 2.48
N THR A 57 1.60 -6.37 1.75
CA THR A 57 2.23 -6.09 0.44
C THR A 57 1.29 -5.48 -0.60
N GLY A 58 -0.01 -5.83 -0.57
CA GLY A 58 -1.03 -5.19 -1.42
C GLY A 58 -1.19 -3.70 -1.12
N GLY A 59 -1.32 -3.34 0.16
CA GLY A 59 -1.39 -1.94 0.60
C GLY A 59 -0.13 -1.16 0.25
N VAL A 60 1.06 -1.76 0.43
CA VAL A 60 2.33 -1.13 0.07
C VAL A 60 2.41 -0.88 -1.44
N GLN A 61 1.98 -1.81 -2.29
CA GLN A 61 1.98 -1.61 -3.75
C GLN A 61 0.99 -0.52 -4.19
N VAL A 62 -0.17 -0.42 -3.55
CA VAL A 62 -1.12 0.66 -3.79
C VAL A 62 -0.51 2.01 -3.39
N THR A 63 0.01 2.13 -2.17
CA THR A 63 0.68 3.35 -1.68
C THR A 63 1.82 3.76 -2.61
N ALA A 64 2.70 2.82 -2.99
CA ALA A 64 3.81 3.08 -3.92
C ALA A 64 3.37 3.56 -5.31
N SER A 65 2.12 3.28 -5.70
CA SER A 65 1.57 3.66 -7.00
C SER A 65 0.87 5.02 -6.97
N ILE A 66 0.46 5.51 -5.80
CA ILE A 66 -0.27 6.78 -5.66
C ILE A 66 0.55 7.89 -5.00
N ILE A 67 1.55 7.53 -4.18
CA ILE A 67 2.37 8.51 -3.45
C ILE A 67 3.20 9.36 -4.41
N GLY A 68 3.25 10.66 -4.13
CA GLY A 68 4.08 11.67 -4.77
C GLY A 68 5.14 12.24 -3.82
N PRO A 69 6.07 13.07 -4.33
CA PRO A 69 7.18 13.62 -3.53
C PRO A 69 6.73 14.60 -2.44
N ASP A 70 5.56 15.24 -2.61
CA ASP A 70 5.03 16.25 -1.69
C ASP A 70 4.02 15.66 -0.69
N ASP A 71 3.78 14.35 -0.73
CA ASP A 71 2.87 13.68 0.20
C ASP A 71 3.46 13.56 1.60
N VAL A 72 2.57 13.58 2.60
CA VAL A 72 2.87 13.29 4.00
C VAL A 72 2.25 11.94 4.35
N LEU A 73 3.09 10.93 4.58
CA LEU A 73 2.65 9.56 4.84
C LEU A 73 2.49 9.28 6.33
N LYS A 74 1.29 8.83 6.72
CA LYS A 74 1.04 8.17 8.01
C LYS A 74 0.86 6.66 7.78
N VAL A 75 1.44 5.85 8.67
CA VAL A 75 1.27 4.39 8.62
C VAL A 75 0.91 3.89 10.00
N ILE A 76 -0.19 3.13 10.09
CA ILE A 76 -0.69 2.55 11.33
C ILE A 76 -0.99 1.05 11.18
N ASP A 77 -0.77 0.28 12.25
CA ASP A 77 -1.23 -1.11 12.40
C ASP A 77 -1.89 -1.23 13.77
N GLN A 78 -3.07 -1.84 13.85
CA GLN A 78 -3.92 -1.86 15.05
C GLN A 78 -4.24 -0.45 15.61
N GLY A 79 -4.12 0.60 14.78
CA GLY A 79 -4.33 1.98 15.18
C GLY A 79 -3.10 2.69 15.74
N ALA A 80 -1.95 2.01 15.83
CA ALA A 80 -0.72 2.55 16.38
C ALA A 80 0.38 2.69 15.31
N ASP A 81 1.12 3.80 15.39
CA ASP A 81 2.21 4.15 14.48
C ASP A 81 3.54 3.43 14.79
N ASP A 82 3.68 2.88 16.00
CA ASP A 82 4.92 2.34 16.57
C ASP A 82 5.00 0.80 16.56
N THR A 83 3.97 0.13 16.04
CA THR A 83 4.02 -1.31 15.80
C THR A 83 5.14 -1.67 14.80
N THR A 84 5.71 -2.87 14.93
CA THR A 84 6.81 -3.32 14.07
C THR A 84 6.49 -3.21 12.58
N ASN A 85 5.26 -3.55 12.19
CA ASN A 85 4.83 -3.49 10.80
C ASN A 85 4.67 -2.03 10.33
N ALA A 86 4.03 -1.16 11.12
CA ALA A 86 3.86 0.25 10.77
C ALA A 86 5.22 0.98 10.66
N VAL A 87 6.11 0.76 11.62
CA VAL A 87 7.49 1.29 11.61
C VAL A 87 8.24 0.82 10.37
N SER A 88 8.18 -0.48 10.05
CA SER A 88 8.86 -1.06 8.90
C SER A 88 8.39 -0.46 7.57
N ILE A 89 7.07 -0.37 7.36
CA ILE A 89 6.49 0.20 6.13
C ILE A 89 6.77 1.70 6.01
N ARG A 90 6.65 2.46 7.10
CA ARG A 90 6.95 3.89 7.10
C ARG A 90 8.43 4.14 6.80
N ALA A 91 9.34 3.41 7.45
CA ALA A 91 10.78 3.50 7.20
C ALA A 91 11.15 3.08 5.77
N PHE A 92 10.46 2.08 5.21
CA PHE A 92 10.60 1.69 3.82
C PHE A 92 10.29 2.87 2.89
N PHE A 93 9.13 3.51 3.01
CA PHE A 93 8.77 4.64 2.16
C PHE A 93 9.63 5.87 2.38
N ALA A 94 10.00 6.19 3.62
CA ALA A 94 10.96 7.26 3.90
C ALA A 94 12.28 7.02 3.14
N LYS A 95 12.73 5.78 3.05
CA LYS A 95 13.96 5.41 2.33
C LYS A 95 13.81 5.42 0.80
N VAL A 96 12.72 4.87 0.25
CA VAL A 96 12.58 4.67 -1.20
C VAL A 96 11.86 5.80 -1.94
N ALA A 97 11.16 6.67 -1.21
CA ALA A 97 10.42 7.79 -1.77
C ALA A 97 10.84 9.15 -1.19
N ASN A 98 11.60 9.19 -0.09
CA ASN A 98 12.04 10.43 0.56
C ASN A 98 10.89 11.41 0.85
N VAL A 99 9.75 10.86 1.26
CA VAL A 99 8.52 11.60 1.61
C VAL A 99 8.53 12.00 3.08
N ALA A 100 7.81 13.07 3.41
CA ALA A 100 7.53 13.41 4.79
C ALA A 100 6.67 12.32 5.44
N THR A 101 6.85 12.10 6.74
CA THR A 101 6.02 11.16 7.50
C THR A 101 5.52 11.80 8.77
N THR A 102 4.31 11.44 9.20
CA THR A 102 3.69 11.98 10.42
C THR A 102 3.02 10.88 11.24
N THR A 103 2.82 11.15 12.53
CA THR A 103 1.94 10.38 13.42
C THR A 103 0.60 11.09 13.65
N HIS A 104 0.41 12.30 13.13
CA HIS A 104 -0.82 13.08 13.23
C HIS A 104 -1.75 12.79 12.05
N THR A 105 -3.03 12.52 12.31
CA THR A 105 -3.97 12.10 11.25
C THR A 105 -4.33 13.25 10.33
N ASP A 106 -4.47 14.45 10.87
CA ASP A 106 -4.82 15.69 10.20
C ASP A 106 -3.70 16.26 9.31
N GLU A 107 -2.45 15.86 9.56
CA GLU A 107 -1.30 16.26 8.74
C GLU A 107 -1.04 15.32 7.55
N ALA A 108 -1.63 14.12 7.55
CA ALA A 108 -1.35 13.10 6.54
C ALA A 108 -2.13 13.38 5.24
N THR A 109 -1.49 13.22 4.08
CA THR A 109 -2.18 13.18 2.78
C THR A 109 -2.53 11.73 2.41
N ILE A 110 -1.69 10.77 2.81
CA ILE A 110 -1.92 9.34 2.65
C ILE A 110 -1.79 8.65 4.00
N ILE A 111 -2.77 7.82 4.33
CA ILE A 111 -2.78 6.98 5.52
C ILE A 111 -2.82 5.53 5.07
N GLN A 112 -1.74 4.77 5.29
CA GLN A 112 -1.76 3.32 5.10
C GLN A 112 -2.08 2.64 6.43
N THR A 113 -3.15 1.85 6.46
CA THR A 113 -3.66 1.26 7.69
C THR A 113 -3.82 -0.25 7.60
N ARG A 114 -3.61 -0.92 8.74
CA ARG A 114 -4.05 -2.30 8.98
C ARG A 114 -5.02 -2.34 10.15
N HIS A 115 -6.23 -2.83 9.88
CA HIS A 115 -7.33 -3.12 10.83
C HIS A 115 -8.04 -1.93 11.50
N ARG A 116 -7.60 -0.68 11.31
CA ARG A 116 -8.25 0.49 11.97
C ARG A 116 -8.53 1.63 11.01
N ILE A 117 -9.61 2.36 11.30
CA ILE A 117 -9.84 3.71 10.81
C ILE A 117 -9.38 4.65 11.94
N PRO A 118 -8.65 5.75 11.65
CA PRO A 118 -8.39 6.79 12.64
C PRO A 118 -9.69 7.30 13.27
N GLU A 119 -9.65 7.64 14.56
CA GLU A 119 -10.80 8.26 15.26
C GLU A 119 -10.95 9.74 14.90
N ALA A 120 -9.83 10.42 14.61
CA ALA A 120 -9.85 11.74 14.02
C ALA A 120 -10.57 11.70 12.66
N LYS A 121 -11.47 12.66 12.43
CA LYS A 121 -12.24 12.75 11.18
C LYS A 121 -11.30 12.99 10.01
N LEU A 122 -11.48 12.21 8.95
CA LEU A 122 -10.78 12.41 7.69
C LEU A 122 -11.34 13.63 6.96
N THR A 123 -10.47 14.30 6.21
CA THR A 123 -10.79 15.48 5.42
C THR A 123 -10.63 15.20 3.92
N GLU A 124 -11.21 16.09 3.10
CA GLU A 124 -11.02 16.05 1.65
C GLU A 124 -9.54 16.12 1.29
N GLY A 125 -9.13 15.36 0.27
CA GLY A 125 -7.73 15.26 -0.16
C GLY A 125 -6.93 14.17 0.54
N GLN A 126 -7.44 13.57 1.62
CA GLN A 126 -6.79 12.42 2.26
C GLN A 126 -7.15 11.10 1.57
N VAL A 127 -6.17 10.21 1.42
CA VAL A 127 -6.36 8.85 0.89
C VAL A 127 -6.06 7.81 1.97
N LEU A 128 -7.04 6.96 2.27
CA LEU A 128 -6.88 5.83 3.19
C LEU A 128 -6.67 4.52 2.43
N VAL A 129 -5.52 3.87 2.64
CA VAL A 129 -5.12 2.62 2.00
C VAL A 129 -5.17 1.47 3.01
N TYR A 130 -6.11 0.54 2.83
CA TYR A 130 -6.25 -0.62 3.73
C TYR A 130 -5.40 -1.81 3.29
N GLN A 131 -4.73 -2.42 4.26
CA GLN A 131 -4.14 -3.74 4.11
C GLN A 131 -5.22 -4.81 4.33
N VAL A 132 -5.56 -5.54 3.28
CA VAL A 132 -6.64 -6.55 3.27
C VAL A 132 -6.03 -7.94 3.09
N PRO A 133 -6.12 -8.85 4.09
CA PRO A 133 -5.57 -10.20 3.96
C PRO A 133 -6.44 -11.11 3.07
N ILE A 134 -7.77 -11.01 3.19
CA ILE A 134 -8.74 -11.77 2.41
C ILE A 134 -9.72 -10.76 1.82
N PRO A 135 -9.68 -10.50 0.51
CA PRO A 135 -10.54 -9.50 -0.13
C PRO A 135 -11.95 -10.01 -0.41
N GLU A 136 -12.15 -11.33 -0.41
CA GLU A 136 -13.40 -11.99 -0.77
C GLU A 136 -14.29 -12.17 0.48
N PRO A 137 -15.38 -11.38 0.64
CA PRO A 137 -16.26 -11.50 1.81
C PRO A 137 -16.96 -12.86 1.90
N LEU A 138 -17.20 -13.53 0.78
CA LEU A 138 -17.84 -14.86 0.74
C LEU A 138 -16.85 -16.00 1.00
N ARG A 139 -15.56 -15.71 1.24
CA ARG A 139 -14.50 -16.74 1.27
C ARG A 139 -14.72 -17.82 2.31
N TYR A 140 -15.33 -17.46 3.44
CA TYR A 140 -15.64 -18.40 4.52
C TYR A 140 -16.91 -19.22 4.28
N LEU A 141 -17.76 -18.80 3.34
CA LEU A 141 -18.93 -19.55 2.88
C LEU A 141 -18.57 -20.45 1.70
N GLU A 142 -17.91 -19.90 0.68
CA GLU A 142 -17.48 -20.59 -0.52
C GLU A 142 -15.98 -20.36 -0.76
N PRO A 143 -15.13 -21.39 -0.59
CA PRO A 143 -13.69 -21.24 -0.70
C PRO A 143 -13.19 -21.11 -2.14
N ARG A 144 -14.00 -21.37 -3.18
CA ARG A 144 -13.59 -21.34 -4.59
C ARG A 144 -13.86 -19.98 -5.21
N GLU A 145 -12.79 -19.33 -5.65
CA GLU A 145 -12.89 -18.06 -6.39
C GLU A 145 -13.76 -18.16 -7.65
N THR A 146 -13.75 -19.31 -8.35
CA THR A 146 -14.57 -19.52 -9.54
C THR A 146 -16.07 -19.45 -9.26
N GLU A 147 -16.48 -19.79 -8.04
CA GLU A 147 -17.87 -19.72 -7.60
C GLU A 147 -18.19 -18.34 -7.02
N THR A 148 -17.36 -17.80 -6.11
CA THR A 148 -17.62 -16.46 -5.54
C THR A 148 -17.64 -15.37 -6.60
N ARG A 149 -16.83 -15.47 -7.66
CA ARG A 149 -16.88 -14.56 -8.81
C ARG A 149 -18.25 -14.58 -9.51
N LYS A 150 -18.87 -15.76 -9.68
CA LYS A 150 -20.21 -15.87 -10.29
C LYS A 150 -21.27 -15.29 -9.37
N MET A 151 -21.19 -15.58 -8.07
CA MET A 151 -22.09 -15.03 -7.07
C MET A 151 -22.08 -13.49 -7.09
N HIS A 152 -20.88 -12.88 -7.12
CA HIS A 152 -20.74 -11.43 -7.28
C HIS A 152 -21.31 -10.91 -8.60
N ALA A 153 -21.14 -11.64 -9.71
CA ALA A 153 -21.65 -11.24 -11.02
C ALA A 153 -23.18 -11.32 -11.14
N LEU A 154 -23.82 -12.18 -10.36
CA LEU A 154 -25.25 -12.43 -10.35
C LEU A 154 -25.98 -11.83 -9.13
N GLU A 155 -25.25 -11.14 -8.25
CA GLU A 155 -25.76 -10.55 -7.01
C GLU A 155 -26.37 -11.58 -6.03
N GLU A 156 -25.72 -12.73 -5.88
CA GLU A 156 -26.12 -13.81 -4.97
C GLU A 156 -25.43 -13.64 -3.59
N TYR A 157 -26.02 -12.86 -2.66
CA TYR A 157 -25.49 -12.58 -1.31
C TYR A 157 -26.42 -13.00 -0.17
#